data_AF-A0A535XYX7-F1
#
_entry.id   AF-A0A535XYX7-F1
#
_cell.length_a   1.000
_cell.length_b   1.000
_cell.length_c   1.000
_cell.angle_alpha   90.00
_cell.angle_beta   90.00
_cell.angle_gamma   90.00
#
_symmetry.space_group_name_H-M   'P 1'
#
loop_
_entity.id
_entity.type
_entity.pdbx_description
1 polymer ?
#
loop_
_entity_poly.entity_id
_entity_poly.type
_entity_poly.pdbx_seq_one_letter_code
_entity_poly.pdbx_strand_id
1 'polypeptide(L)'
;MHARRVRDNPAGCLELPPPGRSSRDPGDARRRGPGGPAAPCARGRGAPARTVRLSVAASAPRAVLLSIGSELLLGETLDSNAAYLGHELAMLGVELRAVHQLPDDRTVIAEAFAAGLATHDLVFATGGLGPTHDDLTREGLADA
;
A
#
# COMPACT_ATOMS: atom_id res chain seq x y z
N MET A 1 26.10 36.25 9.63
CA MET A 1 26.26 35.95 8.20
C MET A 1 25.54 34.64 7.88
N HIS A 2 24.56 34.70 6.98
CA HIS A 2 23.92 33.62 6.19
C HIS A 2 23.47 32.31 6.87
N ALA A 3 22.26 32.32 7.45
CA ALA A 3 21.38 31.14 7.50
C ALA A 3 20.47 31.16 6.25
N ARG A 4 20.57 30.14 5.40
CA ARG A 4 19.73 30.00 4.20
C ARG A 4 18.30 29.65 4.63
N ARG A 5 17.34 30.47 4.20
CA ARG A 5 15.90 30.17 4.28
C ARG A 5 15.60 28.91 3.47
N VAL A 6 15.12 27.87 4.14
CA VAL A 6 14.33 26.81 3.49
C VAL A 6 13.05 27.49 3.01
N ARG A 7 12.85 27.54 1.68
CA ARG A 7 11.56 27.93 1.11
C ARG A 7 10.72 26.67 1.03
N ASP A 8 9.57 26.72 1.66
CA ASP A 8 8.46 25.80 1.42
C ASP A 8 8.16 25.75 -0.09
N ASN A 9 8.03 24.55 -0.64
CA ASN A 9 7.33 24.34 -1.90
C ASN A 9 6.54 23.03 -1.82
N PRO A 10 5.23 23.09 -1.51
CA PRO A 10 4.33 21.96 -1.65
C PRO A 10 3.94 21.80 -3.12
N ALA A 11 3.91 20.56 -3.63
CA ALA A 11 3.61 20.18 -5.02
C ALA A 11 4.76 20.38 -6.04
N GLY A 12 5.65 19.38 -6.11
CA GLY A 12 6.66 19.23 -7.17
C GLY A 12 6.27 18.16 -8.19
N CYS A 13 5.19 18.36 -8.94
CA CYS A 13 4.94 17.61 -10.17
C CYS A 13 5.70 18.31 -11.31
N LEU A 14 6.79 17.72 -11.80
CA LEU A 14 7.41 18.16 -13.06
C LEU A 14 6.56 17.63 -14.23
N GLU A 15 5.73 18.50 -14.80
CA GLU A 15 5.09 18.25 -16.10
C GLU A 15 6.13 18.38 -17.22
N LEU A 16 6.32 17.32 -18.00
CA LEU A 16 7.08 17.36 -19.24
C LEU A 16 6.17 17.79 -20.40
N PRO A 17 6.56 18.75 -21.25
CA PRO A 17 5.75 19.17 -22.39
C PRO A 17 5.75 18.10 -23.50
N PRO A 18 4.61 17.83 -24.19
CA PRO A 18 4.57 16.91 -25.31
C PRO A 18 5.20 17.50 -26.59
N PRO A 19 5.75 16.65 -27.49
CA PRO A 19 6.48 17.12 -28.67
C PRO A 19 5.56 17.67 -29.77
N GLY A 20 6.08 18.69 -30.47
CA GLY A 20 5.39 19.45 -31.50
C GLY A 20 4.98 18.65 -32.74
N ARG A 21 3.89 19.10 -33.38
CA ARG A 21 3.42 18.59 -34.68
C ARG A 21 3.54 19.67 -35.74
N SER A 22 4.20 19.33 -36.83
CA SER A 22 4.41 20.16 -38.01
C SER A 22 3.18 20.23 -38.91
N SER A 23 2.93 21.46 -39.37
CA SER A 23 2.20 21.93 -40.55
C SER A 23 1.56 20.92 -41.53
N ARG A 24 0.28 21.18 -41.83
CA ARG A 24 -0.24 21.43 -43.20
C ARG A 24 -1.68 21.95 -43.15
N ASP A 25 -1.91 23.02 -43.90
CA ASP A 25 -3.14 23.79 -44.09
C ASP A 25 -3.78 23.40 -45.47
N PRO A 26 -4.81 24.08 -46.00
CA PRO A 26 -6.25 24.02 -45.74
C PRO A 26 -7.06 23.41 -46.92
N GLY A 27 -8.36 23.11 -46.74
CA GLY A 27 -9.20 22.68 -47.86
C GLY A 27 -10.70 22.58 -47.54
N ASP A 28 -11.48 23.39 -48.24
CA ASP A 28 -12.90 23.76 -48.09
C ASP A 28 -13.92 22.70 -48.57
N ALA A 29 -15.18 22.94 -48.17
CA ALA A 29 -16.42 22.70 -48.91
C ALA A 29 -17.22 21.38 -48.75
N ARG A 30 -18.27 21.48 -47.92
CA ARG A 30 -19.71 21.25 -48.22
C ARG A 30 -20.11 20.14 -49.22
N ARG A 31 -21.03 19.25 -48.80
CA ARG A 31 -22.43 19.12 -49.31
C ARG A 31 -23.19 17.92 -48.71
N ARG A 32 -24.50 18.09 -48.55
CA ARG A 32 -25.52 17.11 -48.09
C ARG A 32 -26.11 16.34 -49.29
N GLY A 33 -26.66 15.15 -49.04
CA GLY A 33 -27.70 14.51 -49.88
C GLY A 33 -28.02 13.06 -49.48
N PRO A 34 -29.31 12.65 -49.28
CA PRO A 34 -29.71 11.31 -48.84
C PRO A 34 -30.34 10.43 -49.95
N GLY A 35 -30.44 9.11 -49.71
CA GLY A 35 -31.39 8.19 -50.39
C GLY A 35 -30.76 6.97 -51.10
N GLY A 36 -30.86 5.75 -50.53
CA GLY A 36 -31.68 4.66 -51.10
C GLY A 36 -30.99 3.27 -51.00
N PRO A 37 -31.70 2.13 -51.20
CA PRO A 37 -31.93 1.16 -50.13
C PRO A 37 -31.22 -0.21 -50.18
N ALA A 38 -31.27 -0.88 -49.01
CA ALA A 38 -31.39 -2.32 -48.70
C ALA A 38 -30.27 -3.35 -49.03
N ALA A 39 -29.58 -3.74 -47.95
CA ALA A 39 -29.15 -5.09 -47.50
C ALA A 39 -28.35 -6.04 -48.44
N PRO A 40 -27.38 -6.74 -47.84
CA PRO A 40 -27.69 -8.15 -47.54
C PRO A 40 -27.43 -8.55 -46.08
N CYS A 41 -28.31 -9.40 -45.56
CA CYS A 41 -28.10 -10.18 -44.35
C CYS A 41 -26.84 -11.03 -44.49
N ALA A 42 -25.80 -10.74 -43.71
CA ALA A 42 -24.65 -11.62 -43.61
C ALA A 42 -24.07 -11.61 -42.20
N ARG A 43 -24.43 -12.69 -41.48
CA ARG A 43 -23.64 -13.42 -40.47
C ARG A 43 -23.39 -12.71 -39.15
N GLY A 44 -23.67 -13.46 -38.08
CA GLY A 44 -23.56 -13.03 -36.70
C GLY A 44 -22.24 -12.33 -36.43
N ARG A 45 -22.33 -11.01 -36.20
CA ARG A 45 -21.33 -10.29 -35.44
C ARG A 45 -21.54 -10.74 -34.00
N GLY A 46 -20.77 -11.74 -33.57
CA GLY A 46 -20.58 -11.96 -32.15
C GLY A 46 -20.23 -10.60 -31.54
N ALA A 47 -21.01 -10.19 -30.53
CA ALA A 47 -20.71 -8.96 -29.80
C ALA A 47 -19.22 -9.00 -29.42
N PRO A 48 -18.45 -7.92 -29.61
CA PRO A 48 -17.05 -7.94 -29.21
C PRO A 48 -17.04 -8.35 -27.74
N ALA A 49 -16.27 -9.39 -27.42
CA ALA A 49 -16.12 -9.86 -26.05
C ALA A 49 -15.84 -8.62 -25.18
N ARG A 50 -16.82 -8.23 -24.37
CA ARG A 50 -16.68 -7.07 -23.50
C ARG A 50 -15.58 -7.46 -22.54
N THR A 51 -14.39 -6.93 -22.74
CA THR A 51 -13.29 -7.10 -21.79
C THR A 51 -13.70 -6.36 -20.53
N VAL A 52 -14.41 -7.05 -19.65
CA VAL A 52 -14.67 -6.59 -18.30
C VAL A 52 -13.33 -6.70 -17.60
N ARG A 53 -12.63 -5.57 -17.43
CA ARG A 53 -11.55 -5.52 -16.44
C ARG A 53 -12.22 -5.73 -15.09
N LEU A 54 -12.04 -6.93 -14.53
CA LEU A 54 -12.23 -7.13 -13.10
C LEU A 54 -11.14 -6.29 -12.42
N SER A 55 -11.50 -5.07 -12.00
CA SER A 55 -10.72 -4.39 -10.98
C SER A 55 -10.97 -5.15 -9.69
N VAL A 56 -10.13 -6.15 -9.39
CA VAL A 56 -9.91 -6.52 -8.00
C VAL A 56 -9.37 -5.25 -7.36
N ALA A 57 -10.22 -4.55 -6.62
CA ALA A 57 -9.75 -3.63 -5.61
C ALA A 57 -9.06 -4.53 -4.56
N ALA A 58 -7.81 -4.89 -4.81
CA ALA A 58 -6.99 -5.51 -3.78
C ALA A 58 -6.75 -4.39 -2.76
N SER A 59 -7.50 -4.41 -1.66
CA SER A 59 -7.14 -3.60 -0.51
C SER A 59 -5.74 -4.02 -0.08
N ALA A 60 -4.89 -3.04 0.23
CA ALA A 60 -3.58 -3.30 0.81
C ALA A 60 -3.75 -4.24 2.03
N PRO A 61 -2.94 -5.31 2.17
CA PRO A 61 -2.94 -6.14 3.37
C PRO A 61 -2.69 -5.26 4.59
N ARG A 62 -3.48 -5.46 5.64
CA ARG A 62 -3.35 -4.69 6.88
C ARG A 62 -2.45 -5.45 7.83
N ALA A 63 -1.47 -4.75 8.40
CA ALA A 63 -0.53 -5.31 9.34
C ALA A 63 -0.61 -4.62 10.71
N VAL A 64 -0.24 -5.37 11.74
CA VAL A 64 0.11 -4.85 13.06
C VAL A 64 1.51 -5.30 13.43
N LEU A 65 2.25 -4.46 14.15
CA LEU A 65 3.59 -4.77 14.67
C LEU A 65 3.56 -4.83 16.20
N LEU A 66 4.11 -5.89 16.76
CA LEU A 66 4.30 -6.12 18.19
C LEU A 66 5.79 -6.00 18.52
N SER A 67 6.18 -4.91 19.18
CA SER A 67 7.54 -4.70 19.66
C SER A 67 7.62 -5.17 21.12
N ILE A 68 8.24 -6.32 21.36
CA ILE A 68 8.31 -6.98 22.65
C ILE A 68 9.67 -6.67 23.28
N GLY A 69 9.64 -6.13 24.49
CA GLY A 69 10.84 -5.80 25.25
C GLY A 69 10.52 -4.75 26.31
N SER A 70 10.79 -5.08 27.56
CA SER A 70 10.53 -4.22 28.71
C SER A 70 11.33 -2.91 28.67
N GLU A 71 12.52 -2.93 28.06
CA GLU A 71 13.38 -1.78 27.82
C GLU A 71 12.75 -0.73 26.89
N LEU A 72 11.86 -1.15 26.00
CA LEU A 72 11.11 -0.23 25.13
C LEU A 72 10.08 0.55 25.93
N LEU A 73 9.38 -0.11 26.86
CA LEU A 73 8.39 0.51 27.73
C LEU A 73 9.02 1.46 28.75
N LEU A 74 10.22 1.12 29.23
CA LEU A 74 11.00 1.97 30.13
C LEU A 74 11.65 3.16 29.39
N GLY A 75 11.66 3.14 28.05
CA GLY A 75 12.30 4.16 27.23
C GLY A 75 13.83 4.12 27.30
N GLU A 76 14.42 3.01 27.75
CA GLU A 76 15.87 2.80 27.75
C GLU A 76 16.39 2.62 26.33
N THR A 77 15.59 2.00 25.48
CA THR A 77 15.86 1.79 24.05
C THR A 77 14.76 2.40 23.20
N LEU A 78 15.15 3.14 22.16
CA LEU A 78 14.22 3.61 21.14
C LEU A 78 13.87 2.47 20.18
N ASP A 79 12.59 2.31 19.88
CA ASP A 79 12.10 1.31 18.94
C ASP A 79 12.41 1.70 17.48
N SER A 80 13.67 1.46 17.08
CA SER A 80 14.13 1.69 15.71
C SER A 80 13.64 0.59 14.75
N ASN A 81 13.28 -0.58 15.27
CA ASN A 81 12.72 -1.69 14.49
C ASN A 81 11.36 -1.31 13.90
N ALA A 82 10.48 -0.68 14.68
CA ALA A 82 9.20 -0.20 14.19
C ALA A 82 9.35 0.86 13.10
N ALA A 83 10.31 1.78 13.24
CA ALA A 83 10.58 2.78 12.21
C ALA A 83 11.06 2.14 10.90
N TYR A 84 11.97 1.16 10.98
CA TYR A 84 12.47 0.43 9.82
C TYR A 84 11.34 -0.38 9.14
N LEU A 85 10.63 -1.21 9.90
CA LEU A 85 9.56 -2.06 9.37
C LEU A 85 8.41 -1.22 8.81
N GLY A 86 8.03 -0.11 9.44
CA GLY A 86 7.01 0.77 8.91
C GLY A 86 7.37 1.34 7.53
N HIS A 87 8.64 1.68 7.31
CA HIS A 87 9.12 2.13 6.01
C HIS A 87 9.09 1.00 4.97
N GLU A 88 9.65 -0.17 5.29
CA GLU A 88 9.71 -1.32 4.38
C GLU A 88 8.32 -1.84 4.01
N LEU A 89 7.41 -1.95 4.98
CA LEU A 89 6.04 -2.39 4.73
C LEU A 89 5.28 -1.42 3.82
N ALA A 90 5.46 -0.11 4.02
CA ALA A 90 4.87 0.89 3.13
C ALA A 90 5.37 0.76 1.69
N MET A 91 6.68 0.50 1.50
CA MET A 91 7.27 0.24 0.19
C MET A 91 6.73 -1.02 -0.48
N LEU A 92 6.36 -2.03 0.31
CA LEU A 92 5.74 -3.28 -0.15
C LEU A 92 4.22 -3.18 -0.37
N GLY A 93 3.61 -2.01 -0.09
CA GLY A 93 2.17 -1.81 -0.21
C GLY A 93 1.36 -2.50 0.90
N VAL A 94 1.98 -2.78 2.04
CA VAL A 94 1.34 -3.29 3.26
C VAL A 94 1.00 -2.10 4.16
N GLU A 95 -0.26 -2.02 4.59
CA GLU A 95 -0.73 -0.95 5.45
C GLU A 95 -0.49 -1.31 6.93
N LEU A 96 0.58 -0.76 7.54
CA LEU A 96 0.81 -0.90 8.97
C LEU A 96 -0.19 -0.01 9.74
N ARG A 97 -1.15 -0.64 10.43
CA ARG A 97 -2.26 0.04 11.11
C ARG A 97 -1.95 0.43 12.55
N ALA A 98 -1.12 -0.35 13.22
CA ALA A 98 -0.76 -0.14 14.61
C ALA A 98 0.62 -0.72 14.92
N VAL A 99 1.27 -0.13 15.92
CA VAL A 99 2.46 -0.66 16.58
C VAL A 99 2.12 -0.73 18.07
N HIS A 100 2.33 -1.89 18.69
CA HIS A 100 2.15 -2.11 20.11
C HIS A 100 3.48 -2.47 20.75
N GLN A 101 3.86 -1.71 21.78
CA GLN A 101 5.00 -2.06 22.62
C GLN A 101 4.50 -2.88 23.80
N LEU A 102 5.10 -4.05 24.02
CA LEU A 102 4.65 -5.04 25.00
C LEU A 102 5.80 -5.39 25.97
N PRO A 103 5.49 -5.70 27.23
CA PRO A 103 6.46 -6.25 28.16
C PRO A 103 6.81 -7.70 27.79
N ASP A 104 7.89 -8.21 28.36
CA ASP A 104 8.28 -9.63 28.31
C ASP A 104 7.38 -10.49 29.21
N ASP A 105 6.07 -10.48 28.93
CA ASP A 105 5.06 -11.25 29.63
C ASP A 105 4.30 -12.15 28.65
N ARG A 106 4.35 -13.46 28.90
CA ARG A 106 3.76 -14.48 28.04
C ARG A 106 2.26 -14.27 27.80
N THR A 107 1.50 -13.89 28.83
CA THR A 107 0.05 -13.72 28.74
C THR A 107 -0.28 -12.52 27.87
N VAL A 108 0.41 -11.41 28.11
CA VAL A 108 0.23 -10.17 27.33
C VAL A 108 0.59 -10.38 25.86
N ILE A 109 1.69 -11.09 25.61
CA ILE A 109 2.12 -11.43 24.24
C ILE A 109 1.06 -12.28 23.54
N ALA A 110 0.55 -13.34 24.19
CA ALA A 110 -0.48 -14.21 23.63
C ALA A 110 -1.76 -13.44 23.28
N GLU A 111 -2.25 -12.61 24.20
CA GLU A 111 -3.44 -11.76 23.99
C GLU A 111 -3.24 -10.79 22.82
N ALA A 112 -2.06 -10.19 22.70
CA ALA A 112 -1.74 -9.27 21.61
C ALA A 112 -1.69 -9.98 20.25
N PHE A 113 -1.11 -11.18 20.19
CA PHE A 113 -1.14 -12.00 18.97
C PHE A 113 -2.57 -12.38 18.58
N ALA A 114 -3.38 -12.88 19.53
CA ALA A 114 -4.77 -13.24 19.28
C ALA A 114 -5.59 -12.04 18.76
N ALA A 115 -5.45 -10.87 19.39
CA ALA A 115 -6.12 -9.65 18.97
C ALA A 115 -5.65 -9.17 17.59
N GLY A 116 -4.35 -9.25 17.33
CA GLY A 116 -3.74 -8.90 16.04
C GLY A 116 -4.29 -9.78 14.91
N LEU A 117 -4.23 -11.10 15.08
CA LEU A 117 -4.70 -12.09 14.12
C LEU A 117 -6.22 -12.01 13.87
N ALA A 118 -7.00 -11.58 14.87
CA ALA A 118 -8.45 -11.39 14.71
C ALA A 118 -8.81 -10.19 13.82
N THR A 119 -7.93 -9.20 13.69
CA THR A 119 -8.28 -7.89 13.08
C THR A 119 -7.42 -7.51 11.87
N HIS A 120 -6.25 -8.13 11.70
CA HIS A 120 -5.26 -7.83 10.67
C HIS A 120 -4.95 -9.06 9.80
N ASP A 121 -4.48 -8.82 8.58
CA ASP A 121 -4.08 -9.87 7.65
C ASP A 121 -2.67 -10.38 7.97
N LEU A 122 -1.85 -9.54 8.60
CA LEU A 122 -0.46 -9.83 8.97
C LEU A 122 -0.16 -9.34 10.40
N VAL A 123 0.60 -10.13 11.14
CA VAL A 123 1.15 -9.75 12.45
C VAL A 123 2.66 -9.91 12.39
N PHE A 124 3.38 -8.83 12.65
CA PHE A 124 4.83 -8.82 12.81
C PHE A 124 5.16 -8.75 14.30
N ALA A 125 6.20 -9.43 14.73
CA ALA A 125 6.71 -9.33 16.09
C ALA A 125 8.23 -9.18 16.07
N THR A 126 8.77 -8.39 16.99
CA THR A 126 10.21 -8.17 17.18
C THR A 126 10.55 -8.24 18.66
N GLY A 127 11.74 -8.76 19.00
CA GLY A 127 12.21 -8.89 20.38
C GLY A 127 11.73 -10.18 21.08
N GLY A 128 12.32 -10.48 22.23
CA GLY A 128 11.99 -11.66 23.05
C GLY A 128 12.26 -13.03 22.39
N LEU A 129 13.27 -13.12 21.51
CA LEU A 129 13.65 -14.35 20.77
C LEU A 129 15.08 -14.85 21.09
N GLY A 130 15.77 -14.23 22.04
CA GLY A 130 17.08 -14.66 22.49
C GLY A 130 17.05 -15.93 23.34
N PRO A 131 18.18 -16.27 23.99
CA PRO A 131 18.30 -17.45 24.84
C PRO A 131 17.94 -17.21 26.32
N THR A 132 17.54 -15.99 26.70
CA THR A 132 17.32 -15.63 28.11
C THR A 132 15.92 -16.04 28.58
N HIS A 133 15.70 -16.09 29.90
CA HIS A 133 14.45 -16.63 30.46
C HIS A 133 13.24 -15.71 30.24
N ASP A 134 13.52 -14.43 30.02
CA ASP A 134 12.59 -13.37 29.64
C ASP A 134 12.28 -13.34 28.13
N ASP A 135 12.99 -14.11 27.30
CA ASP A 135 12.64 -14.26 25.88
C ASP A 135 11.41 -15.17 25.71
N LEU A 136 10.21 -14.60 25.87
CA LEU A 136 8.93 -15.32 25.93
C LEU A 136 8.08 -15.18 24.65
N THR A 137 8.60 -14.57 23.58
CA THR A 137 7.82 -14.30 22.37
C THR A 137 7.32 -15.59 21.71
N ARG A 138 8.15 -16.64 21.66
CA ARG A 138 7.79 -17.92 21.04
C ARG A 138 6.72 -18.65 21.82
N GLU A 139 6.84 -18.67 23.14
CA GLU A 139 5.91 -19.29 24.08
C GLU A 139 4.59 -18.53 24.10
N GLY A 140 4.61 -17.20 24.06
CA GLY A 140 3.42 -16.37 23.95
C GLY A 140 2.68 -16.60 22.63
N LEU A 141 3.40 -16.70 21.50
CA LEU A 141 2.79 -17.04 20.21
C LEU A 141 2.18 -18.46 20.21
N ALA A 142 2.81 -19.42 20.88
CA ALA A 142 2.28 -20.78 20.97
C ALA A 142 0.96 -20.87 21.77
N ASP A 143 0.71 -19.90 22.65
CA ASP A 143 -0.49 -19.82 23.49
C ASP A 143 -1.61 -18.96 22.89
N ALA A 144 -1.36 -18.29 21.75
CA ALA A 144 -2.27 -17.34 21.10
C ALA A 144 -3.39 -18.01 20.28
#